data_AF-A0A952EEH5-F1
#
_entry.id   AF-A0A952EEH5-F1
#
_cell.length_a   1.000
_cell.length_b   1.000
_cell.length_c   1.000
_cell.angle_alpha   90.00
_cell.angle_beta   90.00
_cell.angle_gamma   90.00
#
_symmetry.space_group_name_H-M   'P 1'
#
loop_
_entity.id
_entity.type
_entity.pdbx_description
1 polymer ?
#
loop_
_entity_poly.entity_id
_entity_poly.type
_entity_poly.pdbx_seq_one_letter_code
_entity_poly.pdbx_strand_id
1 'polypeptide(L)'
;MLILIGYSSRPEGLVMSRAILLFVVLLGGCAPGGRDIALSDINLSDMQTVRQIRDQLAPQDGIAFANYILRHHAKSASYCGKPLLDADGKEPATVGDAIDLAVRRDAMEQAALLASQAPKHPLQFAREEWDMLQRDRDIVIDTQTRLRSEFGDGASRHPEWASLEIRSAEIDRKLVAMQPTVFGAER
;
A
#
# COMPACT_ATOMS: atom_id res chain seq x y z
N MET A 1 -8.22 -28.03 73.66
CA MET A 1 -8.13 -29.45 74.05
C MET A 1 -7.70 -30.21 72.80
N LEU A 2 -6.40 -30.29 72.51
CA LEU A 2 -5.36 -31.20 73.05
C LEU A 2 -5.06 -32.28 71.98
N ILE A 3 -3.87 -32.16 71.36
CA ILE A 3 -2.88 -33.21 70.97
C ILE A 3 -3.43 -34.34 70.04
N LEU A 4 -2.88 -34.63 68.85
CA LEU A 4 -1.61 -35.36 68.69
C LEU A 4 -1.06 -35.32 67.27
N ILE A 5 0.23 -34.99 67.22
CA ILE A 5 1.21 -35.25 66.16
C ILE A 5 1.44 -36.77 66.10
N GLY A 6 1.44 -37.34 64.89
CA GLY A 6 1.85 -38.71 64.61
C GLY A 6 2.77 -38.75 63.40
N TYR A 7 4.08 -38.77 63.65
CA TYR A 7 5.11 -39.09 62.66
C TYR A 7 5.03 -40.57 62.30
N SER A 8 5.15 -40.90 61.00
CA SER A 8 5.56 -42.24 60.57
C SER A 8 6.58 -42.12 59.45
N SER A 9 7.63 -42.91 59.59
CA SER A 9 8.93 -42.79 58.93
C SER A 9 9.09 -43.89 57.89
N ARG A 10 9.57 -43.50 56.68
CA ARG A 10 10.45 -44.25 55.76
C ARG A 10 9.84 -45.47 55.03
N PRO A 11 10.21 -45.75 53.75
CA PRO A 11 11.58 -46.09 53.40
C PRO A 11 12.19 -45.41 52.18
N GLU A 12 13.51 -45.35 52.26
CA GLU A 12 14.49 -45.11 51.22
C GLU A 12 14.41 -46.25 50.18
N GLY A 13 14.48 -45.90 48.89
CA GLY A 13 14.64 -46.87 47.82
C GLY A 13 13.91 -46.50 46.54
N LEU A 14 14.55 -45.74 45.65
CA LEU A 14 14.89 -46.25 44.33
C LEU A 14 15.82 -45.25 43.63
N VAL A 15 17.08 -45.68 43.57
CA VAL A 15 18.11 -45.20 42.67
C VAL A 15 17.69 -45.49 41.22
N MET A 16 18.15 -44.67 40.27
CA MET A 16 18.14 -44.93 38.81
C MET A 16 16.78 -44.91 38.09
N SER A 17 16.33 -43.71 37.72
CA SER A 17 15.66 -43.52 36.41
C SER A 17 15.75 -42.06 35.91
N ARG A 18 16.92 -41.44 36.11
CA ARG A 18 17.30 -40.14 35.55
C ARG A 18 18.28 -40.38 34.38
N ALA A 19 17.82 -40.89 33.25
CA ALA A 19 18.70 -40.99 32.06
C ALA A 19 18.00 -41.20 30.70
N ILE A 20 16.68 -41.34 30.60
CA ILE A 20 16.03 -41.71 29.33
C ILE A 20 14.75 -40.88 29.11
N LEU A 21 14.89 -39.55 29.02
CA LEU A 21 13.83 -38.66 28.56
C LEU A 21 14.40 -37.31 28.06
N LEU A 22 15.60 -37.34 27.47
CA LEU A 22 16.34 -36.14 27.08
C LEU A 22 17.03 -36.25 25.71
N PHE A 23 16.55 -37.14 24.83
CA PHE A 23 17.16 -37.36 23.52
C PHE A 23 16.14 -37.52 22.37
N VAL A 24 15.05 -36.73 22.38
CA VAL A 24 14.10 -36.62 21.25
C VAL A 24 13.87 -35.16 20.81
N VAL A 25 14.54 -34.18 21.42
CA VAL A 25 14.38 -32.75 21.07
C VAL A 25 15.44 -32.25 20.05
N LEU A 26 16.41 -33.10 19.66
CA LEU A 26 17.49 -32.72 18.73
C LEU A 26 17.25 -33.13 17.26
N LEU A 27 16.07 -33.64 16.94
CA LEU A 27 15.61 -33.80 15.55
C LEU A 27 14.65 -32.66 15.16
N GLY A 28 14.92 -31.44 15.62
CA GLY A 28 14.50 -30.23 14.93
C GLY A 28 15.26 -30.16 13.61
N GLY A 29 14.92 -31.07 12.69
CA GLY A 29 15.49 -31.12 11.35
C GLY A 29 15.35 -29.75 10.71
N CYS A 30 16.42 -29.32 10.06
CA CYS A 30 16.39 -28.26 9.06
C CYS A 30 15.45 -28.69 7.93
N ALA A 31 14.14 -28.67 8.17
CA ALA A 31 13.20 -28.48 7.08
C ALA A 31 13.59 -27.13 6.48
N PRO A 32 13.90 -27.05 5.17
CA PRO A 32 14.16 -25.77 4.52
C PRO A 32 13.00 -24.85 4.89
N GLY A 33 13.31 -23.69 5.46
CA GLY A 33 12.28 -22.78 5.94
C GLY A 33 11.41 -22.38 4.75
N GLY A 34 10.12 -22.10 4.97
CA GLY A 34 9.22 -21.73 3.86
C GLY A 34 9.73 -20.56 2.99
N ARG A 35 10.66 -19.75 3.51
CA ARG A 35 11.36 -18.67 2.82
C ARG A 35 12.38 -19.16 1.78
N ASP A 36 13.03 -20.29 1.98
CA ASP A 36 14.11 -20.80 1.10
C ASP A 36 13.57 -21.54 -0.13
N ILE A 37 12.25 -21.71 -0.24
CA ILE A 37 11.63 -22.39 -1.38
C ILE A 37 11.82 -21.53 -2.64
N ALA A 38 12.38 -22.12 -3.68
CA ALA A 38 12.55 -21.47 -4.97
C ALA A 38 11.18 -21.24 -5.64
N LEU A 39 10.94 -20.04 -6.15
CA LEU A 39 9.69 -19.70 -6.84
C LEU A 39 9.51 -20.48 -8.15
N SER A 40 10.60 -20.90 -8.79
CA SER A 40 10.59 -21.76 -9.98
C SER A 40 9.95 -23.12 -9.73
N ASP A 41 9.99 -23.59 -8.49
CA ASP A 41 9.56 -24.94 -8.12
C ASP A 41 8.09 -24.96 -7.67
N ILE A 42 7.47 -23.78 -7.59
CA ILE A 42 6.12 -23.60 -7.08
C ILE A 42 5.18 -23.27 -8.24
N ASN A 43 4.06 -24.00 -8.33
CA ASN A 43 2.96 -23.55 -9.17
C ASN A 43 2.16 -22.44 -8.46
N LEU A 44 2.55 -21.19 -8.67
CA LEU A 44 1.91 -20.02 -8.05
C LEU A 44 0.46 -19.77 -8.51
N SER A 45 -0.03 -20.51 -9.51
CA SER A 45 -1.44 -20.52 -9.91
C SER A 45 -2.29 -21.47 -9.06
N ASP A 46 -1.67 -22.41 -8.34
CA ASP A 46 -2.37 -23.29 -7.40
C ASP A 46 -2.47 -22.65 -6.00
N MET A 47 -3.67 -22.18 -5.66
CA MET A 47 -3.92 -21.54 -4.37
C MET A 47 -3.82 -22.49 -3.18
N GLN A 48 -3.92 -23.80 -3.39
CA GLN A 48 -3.67 -24.77 -2.33
C GLN A 48 -2.17 -24.81 -1.98
N THR A 49 -1.30 -24.82 -3.00
CA THR A 49 0.15 -24.75 -2.79
C THR A 49 0.56 -23.43 -2.14
N VAL A 50 0.02 -22.30 -2.61
CA VAL A 50 0.27 -20.98 -1.99
C VAL A 50 -0.14 -20.97 -0.52
N ARG A 51 -1.30 -21.54 -0.18
CA ARG A 51 -1.75 -21.64 1.22
C ARG A 51 -0.81 -22.52 2.06
N GLN A 52 -0.39 -23.67 1.55
CA GLN A 52 0.54 -24.55 2.27
C GLN A 52 1.88 -23.89 2.55
N ILE A 53 2.43 -23.13 1.60
CA ILE A 53 3.66 -22.36 1.80
C ILE A 53 3.43 -21.27 2.85
N ARG A 54 2.32 -20.53 2.73
CA ARG A 54 1.95 -19.48 3.69
C ARG A 54 1.85 -20.01 5.11
N ASP A 55 1.28 -21.18 5.32
CA ASP A 55 1.10 -21.78 6.64
C ASP A 55 2.43 -22.30 7.24
N GLN A 56 3.50 -22.39 6.44
CA GLN A 56 4.87 -22.68 6.89
C GLN A 56 5.69 -21.42 7.22
N LEU A 57 5.16 -20.23 6.92
CA LEU A 57 5.81 -18.95 7.17
C LEU A 57 5.38 -18.38 8.52
N ALA A 58 6.17 -17.43 9.05
CA ALA A 58 5.71 -16.59 10.15
C ALA A 58 4.44 -15.83 9.71
N PRO A 59 3.51 -15.49 10.64
CA PRO A 59 2.25 -14.86 10.26
C PRO A 59 2.40 -13.60 9.39
N GLN A 60 3.39 -12.75 9.70
CA GLN A 60 3.67 -11.53 8.93
C GLN A 60 4.21 -11.82 7.52
N ASP A 61 5.13 -12.78 7.44
CA ASP A 61 5.70 -13.26 6.18
C ASP A 61 4.63 -13.91 5.29
N GLY A 62 3.70 -14.65 5.88
CA GLY A 62 2.58 -15.24 5.17
C GLY A 62 1.65 -14.19 4.55
N ILE A 63 1.42 -13.07 5.23
CA ILE A 63 0.64 -11.94 4.70
C ILE A 63 1.39 -11.29 3.53
N ALA A 64 2.68 -10.98 3.71
CA ALA A 64 3.50 -10.37 2.67
C ALA A 64 3.63 -11.26 1.42
N PHE A 65 3.81 -12.57 1.61
CA PHE A 65 3.82 -13.54 0.53
C PHE A 65 2.48 -13.57 -0.22
N ALA A 66 1.35 -13.59 0.49
CA ALA A 66 0.04 -13.51 -0.14
C ALA A 66 -0.14 -12.22 -0.95
N ASN A 67 0.32 -11.07 -0.44
CA ASN A 67 0.30 -9.80 -1.15
C ASN A 67 1.14 -9.85 -2.43
N TYR A 68 2.35 -10.43 -2.37
CA TYR A 68 3.18 -10.67 -3.55
C TYR A 68 2.41 -11.46 -4.62
N ILE A 69 1.83 -12.61 -4.26
CA ILE A 69 1.10 -13.47 -5.19
C ILE A 69 -0.09 -12.74 -5.80
N LEU A 70 -0.88 -12.05 -4.99
CA LEU A 70 -2.10 -11.41 -5.46
C LEU A 70 -1.83 -10.17 -6.31
N ARG A 71 -0.86 -9.32 -5.93
CA ARG A 71 -0.69 -7.99 -6.55
C ARG A 71 0.42 -7.95 -7.59
N HIS A 72 1.45 -8.79 -7.45
CA HIS A 72 2.72 -8.62 -8.17
C HIS A 72 3.13 -9.81 -9.02
N HIS A 73 2.54 -10.98 -8.81
CA HIS A 73 2.74 -12.11 -9.71
C HIS A 73 1.94 -11.92 -11.01
N ALA A 74 2.60 -12.01 -12.16
CA ALA A 74 2.03 -11.67 -13.47
C ALA A 74 0.79 -12.49 -13.86
N LYS A 75 0.63 -13.70 -13.32
CA LYS A 75 -0.53 -14.57 -13.59
C LYS A 75 -1.69 -14.35 -12.62
N SER A 76 -1.59 -13.41 -11.69
CA SER A 76 -2.69 -13.08 -10.79
C SER A 76 -3.79 -12.28 -11.49
N ALA A 77 -5.05 -12.56 -11.16
CA ALA A 77 -6.19 -11.77 -11.63
C ALA A 77 -6.13 -10.30 -11.15
N SER A 78 -5.44 -10.03 -10.04
CA SER A 78 -5.28 -8.70 -9.44
C SER A 78 -3.91 -8.08 -9.70
N TYR A 79 -3.21 -8.53 -10.75
CA TYR A 79 -1.88 -8.03 -11.09
C TYR A 79 -1.91 -6.52 -11.39
N CYS A 80 -1.04 -5.76 -10.71
CA CYS A 80 -1.01 -4.30 -10.83
C CYS A 80 -0.29 -3.78 -12.08
N GLY A 81 0.13 -4.68 -12.99
CA GLY A 81 0.84 -4.32 -14.22
C GLY A 81 2.35 -4.10 -14.03
N LYS A 82 2.89 -4.24 -12.82
CA LYS A 82 4.32 -4.04 -12.52
C LYS A 82 4.89 -5.21 -11.72
N PRO A 83 5.93 -5.90 -12.24
CA PRO A 83 6.60 -6.94 -11.46
C PRO A 83 7.38 -6.31 -10.32
N LEU A 84 7.55 -7.06 -9.23
CA LEU A 84 8.49 -6.67 -8.18
C LEU A 84 9.88 -7.17 -8.55
N LEU A 85 10.80 -6.22 -8.69
CA LEU A 85 12.19 -6.46 -9.01
C LEU A 85 13.06 -5.96 -7.86
N ASP A 86 14.22 -6.59 -7.68
CA ASP A 86 15.25 -6.14 -6.76
C ASP A 86 16.01 -4.90 -7.28
N ALA A 87 17.04 -4.49 -6.53
CA ALA A 87 17.86 -3.33 -6.88
C ALA A 87 18.64 -3.51 -8.20
N ASP A 88 18.91 -4.74 -8.61
CA ASP A 88 19.60 -5.09 -9.85
C ASP A 88 18.62 -5.32 -11.02
N GLY A 89 17.32 -5.15 -10.79
CA GLY A 89 16.27 -5.36 -11.78
C GLY A 89 15.89 -6.83 -12.01
N LYS A 90 16.20 -7.72 -11.08
CA LYS A 90 15.89 -9.16 -11.16
C LYS A 90 14.63 -9.53 -10.41
N GLU A 91 13.92 -10.53 -10.91
CA GLU A 91 12.79 -11.13 -10.21
C GLU A 91 13.25 -11.92 -8.98
N PRO A 92 12.41 -12.02 -7.93
CA PRO A 92 12.74 -12.81 -6.75
C PRO A 92 12.96 -14.27 -7.12
N ALA A 93 14.04 -14.87 -6.61
CA ALA A 93 14.33 -16.28 -6.85
C ALA A 93 13.61 -17.19 -5.84
N THR A 94 13.44 -16.70 -4.61
CA THR A 94 12.86 -17.45 -3.51
C THR A 94 11.60 -16.78 -2.94
N VAL A 95 10.83 -17.53 -2.16
CA VAL A 95 9.71 -17.01 -1.37
C VAL A 95 10.17 -15.89 -0.44
N GLY A 96 11.35 -16.03 0.18
CA GLY A 96 11.96 -15.02 1.03
C GLY A 96 12.24 -13.71 0.29
N ASP A 97 12.83 -13.78 -0.89
CA ASP A 97 13.09 -12.59 -1.72
C ASP A 97 11.78 -11.89 -2.09
N ALA A 98 10.75 -12.66 -2.46
CA ALA A 98 9.45 -12.13 -2.82
C ALA A 98 8.76 -11.41 -1.65
N ILE A 99 8.85 -11.99 -0.44
CA ILE A 99 8.38 -11.37 0.80
C ILE A 99 9.10 -10.05 1.04
N ASP A 100 10.44 -10.05 0.98
CA ASP A 100 11.24 -8.86 1.29
C ASP A 100 10.95 -7.72 0.31
N LEU A 101 10.76 -8.04 -0.98
CA LEU A 101 10.35 -7.06 -1.99
C LEU A 101 8.93 -6.54 -1.76
N ALA A 102 7.99 -7.42 -1.41
CA ALA A 102 6.61 -7.03 -1.12
C ALA A 102 6.52 -6.13 0.11
N VAL A 103 7.21 -6.48 1.20
CA VAL A 103 7.28 -5.66 2.41
C VAL A 103 7.85 -4.27 2.12
N ARG A 104 8.94 -4.19 1.34
CA ARG A 104 9.52 -2.90 0.95
C ARG A 104 8.55 -2.08 0.11
N ARG A 105 7.86 -2.71 -0.85
CA ARG A 105 6.86 -2.03 -1.68
C ARG A 105 5.70 -1.52 -0.84
N ASP A 106 5.12 -2.35 0.02
CA ASP A 106 4.00 -1.99 0.89
C ASP A 106 4.40 -0.85 1.84
N ALA A 107 5.61 -0.87 2.40
CA ALA A 107 6.14 0.22 3.23
C ALA A 107 6.27 1.54 2.45
N MET A 108 6.75 1.50 1.20
CA MET A 108 6.83 2.68 0.33
C MET A 108 5.45 3.23 -0.03
N GLU A 109 4.50 2.34 -0.36
CA GLU A 109 3.12 2.73 -0.67
C GLU A 109 2.44 3.36 0.55
N GLN A 110 2.63 2.77 1.73
CA GLN A 110 2.11 3.31 2.98
C GLN A 110 2.72 4.67 3.30
N ALA A 111 4.03 4.84 3.11
CA ALA A 111 4.70 6.12 3.31
C ALA A 111 4.16 7.19 2.34
N ALA A 112 3.92 6.83 1.07
CA ALA A 112 3.34 7.73 0.07
C ALA A 112 1.89 8.11 0.43
N LEU A 113 1.08 7.15 0.91
CA LEU A 113 -0.28 7.42 1.37
C LEU A 113 -0.27 8.37 2.57
N LEU A 114 0.57 8.13 3.56
CA LEU A 114 0.71 9.02 4.72
C LEU A 114 1.20 10.42 4.31
N ALA A 115 2.15 10.51 3.38
CA ALA A 115 2.60 11.79 2.83
C ALA A 115 1.46 12.54 2.10
N SER A 116 0.59 11.82 1.38
CA SER A 116 -0.58 12.42 0.71
C SER A 116 -1.66 12.90 1.68
N GLN A 117 -1.71 12.33 2.89
CA GLN A 117 -2.61 12.71 3.97
C GLN A 117 -2.04 13.80 4.88
N ALA A 118 -0.78 14.19 4.69
CA ALA A 118 -0.21 15.30 5.44
C ALA A 118 -1.04 16.57 5.20
N PRO A 119 -1.36 17.35 6.24
CA PRO A 119 -2.09 18.60 6.07
C PRO A 119 -1.34 19.50 5.11
N LYS A 120 -1.92 19.81 3.94
CA LYS A 120 -1.26 20.70 2.99
C LYS A 120 -1.15 22.10 3.60
N HIS A 121 -0.05 22.78 3.31
CA HIS A 121 0.12 24.16 3.75
C HIS A 121 -0.98 25.03 3.11
N PRO A 122 -1.56 26.04 3.81
CA PRO A 122 -2.62 26.89 3.23
C PRO A 122 -2.24 27.51 1.88
N LEU A 123 -0.97 27.89 1.70
CA LEU A 123 -0.44 28.37 0.42
C LEU A 123 -0.50 27.32 -0.71
N GLN A 124 -0.28 26.04 -0.41
CA GLN A 124 -0.39 24.96 -1.40
C GLN A 124 -1.84 24.78 -1.83
N PHE A 125 -2.79 24.82 -0.89
CA PHE A 125 -4.22 24.81 -1.24
C PHE A 125 -4.61 26.00 -2.13
N ALA A 126 -4.16 27.20 -1.78
CA ALA A 126 -4.44 28.40 -2.58
C ALA A 126 -3.85 28.31 -4.00
N ARG A 127 -2.64 27.72 -4.15
CA ARG A 127 -2.02 27.47 -5.47
C ARG A 127 -2.79 26.43 -6.29
N GLU A 128 -3.18 25.32 -5.67
CA GLU A 128 -3.99 24.29 -6.34
C GLU A 128 -5.34 24.83 -6.82
N GLU A 129 -6.01 25.63 -5.98
CA GLU A 129 -7.27 26.28 -6.33
C GLU A 129 -7.09 27.33 -7.43
N TRP A 130 -6.01 28.11 -7.40
CA TRP A 130 -5.65 29.02 -8.48
C TRP A 130 -5.46 28.27 -9.81
N ASP A 131 -4.69 27.18 -9.81
CA ASP A 131 -4.45 26.36 -11.01
C ASP A 131 -5.73 25.72 -11.54
N MET A 132 -6.65 25.31 -10.65
CA MET A 132 -7.98 24.84 -11.05
C MET A 132 -8.80 25.94 -11.73
N LEU A 133 -8.84 27.13 -11.15
CA LEU A 133 -9.56 28.28 -11.72
C LEU A 133 -8.99 28.70 -13.09
N GLN A 134 -7.67 28.65 -13.27
CA GLN A 134 -7.03 28.91 -14.58
C GLN A 134 -7.48 27.89 -15.63
N ARG A 135 -7.43 26.59 -15.31
CA ARG A 135 -7.91 25.53 -16.22
C ARG A 135 -9.38 25.70 -16.57
N ASP A 136 -10.22 26.04 -15.59
CA ASP A 136 -11.63 26.31 -15.81
C ASP A 136 -11.85 27.52 -16.73
N ARG A 137 -11.01 28.57 -16.61
CA ARG A 137 -11.04 29.73 -17.50
C ARG A 137 -10.71 29.31 -18.94
N ASP A 138 -9.66 28.50 -19.11
CA ASP A 138 -9.24 28.04 -20.43
C ASP A 138 -10.34 27.20 -21.10
N ILE A 139 -11.01 26.31 -20.36
CA ILE A 139 -12.16 25.54 -20.86
C ILE A 139 -13.30 26.47 -21.32
N VAL A 140 -13.60 27.53 -20.57
CA VAL A 140 -14.63 28.50 -20.95
C VAL A 140 -14.22 29.25 -22.22
N ILE A 141 -12.97 29.70 -22.32
CA ILE A 141 -12.43 30.38 -23.50
C ILE A 141 -12.48 29.46 -24.73
N ASP A 142 -12.08 28.20 -24.58
CA ASP A 142 -12.12 27.21 -25.67
C ASP A 142 -13.55 26.96 -26.13
N THR A 143 -14.50 26.90 -25.19
CA THR A 143 -15.92 26.73 -25.52
C THR A 143 -16.48 27.95 -26.28
N GLN A 144 -16.15 29.17 -25.84
CA GLN A 144 -16.53 30.40 -26.54
C GLN A 144 -15.87 30.49 -27.92
N THR A 145 -14.62 30.06 -28.03
CA THR A 145 -13.87 30.03 -29.30
C THR A 145 -14.50 29.04 -30.28
N ARG A 146 -14.86 27.84 -29.81
CA ARG A 146 -15.61 26.85 -30.59
C ARG A 146 -16.93 27.44 -31.10
N LEU A 147 -17.70 28.08 -30.22
CA LEU A 147 -18.98 28.71 -30.62
C LEU A 147 -18.80 29.81 -31.67
N ARG A 148 -17.79 30.66 -31.51
CA ARG A 148 -17.43 31.67 -32.52
C ARG A 148 -17.02 31.03 -33.84
N SER A 149 -16.29 29.91 -33.80
CA SER A 149 -15.91 29.18 -35.01
C SER A 149 -17.12 28.56 -35.72
N GLU A 150 -18.11 28.07 -34.97
CA GLU A 150 -19.30 27.42 -35.52
C GLU A 150 -20.35 28.41 -36.04
N PHE A 151 -20.58 29.51 -35.32
CA PHE A 151 -21.69 30.43 -35.58
C PHE A 151 -21.25 31.84 -35.98
N GLY A 152 -19.94 32.11 -36.07
CA GLY A 152 -19.39 33.42 -36.39
C GLY A 152 -19.87 34.50 -35.43
N ASP A 153 -20.26 35.65 -35.97
CA ASP A 153 -20.79 36.79 -35.21
C ASP A 153 -22.12 36.48 -34.50
N GLY A 154 -22.81 35.39 -34.89
CA GLY A 154 -24.04 34.93 -34.25
C GLY A 154 -23.83 34.18 -32.93
N ALA A 155 -22.59 33.79 -32.59
CA ALA A 155 -22.29 32.96 -31.42
C ALA A 155 -22.78 33.55 -30.09
N SER A 156 -22.75 34.88 -29.95
CA SER A 156 -23.20 35.57 -28.74
C SER A 156 -24.71 35.49 -28.49
N ARG A 157 -25.49 35.11 -29.52
CA ARG A 157 -26.95 34.94 -29.42
C ARG A 157 -27.34 33.53 -29.00
N HIS A 158 -26.39 32.59 -28.95
CA HIS A 158 -26.64 31.22 -28.54
C HIS A 158 -26.95 31.18 -27.03
N PRO A 159 -27.93 30.36 -26.58
CA PRO A 159 -28.36 30.33 -25.18
C PRO A 159 -27.23 29.96 -24.20
N GLU A 160 -26.26 29.16 -24.64
CA GLU A 160 -25.10 28.79 -23.83
C GLU A 160 -24.09 29.93 -23.62
N TRP A 161 -24.06 30.94 -24.50
CA TRP A 161 -23.09 32.03 -24.44
C TRP A 161 -23.18 32.85 -23.15
N ALA A 162 -24.39 33.23 -22.75
CA ALA A 162 -24.63 34.01 -21.54
C ALA A 162 -24.13 33.28 -20.28
N SER A 163 -24.28 31.95 -20.23
CA SER A 163 -23.78 31.14 -19.12
C SER A 163 -22.25 31.11 -19.05
N LEU A 164 -21.58 31.11 -20.21
CA LEU A 164 -20.12 31.15 -20.31
C LEU A 164 -19.56 32.52 -19.88
N GLU A 165 -20.23 33.62 -20.21
CA GLU A 165 -19.83 34.96 -19.76
C GLU A 165 -19.94 35.11 -18.24
N ILE A 166 -21.05 34.66 -17.65
CA ILE A 166 -21.25 34.66 -16.20
C ILE A 166 -20.15 33.84 -15.52
N ARG A 167 -19.87 32.64 -16.04
CA ARG A 167 -18.83 31.76 -15.49
C ARG A 167 -17.43 32.39 -15.62
N SER A 168 -17.09 32.98 -16.77
CA SER A 168 -15.82 33.67 -16.97
C SER A 168 -15.65 34.80 -15.96
N ALA A 169 -16.67 35.66 -15.80
CA ALA A 169 -16.62 36.78 -14.86
C ALA A 169 -16.55 36.32 -13.39
N GLU A 170 -17.13 35.17 -13.04
CA GLU A 170 -16.96 34.57 -11.72
C GLU A 170 -15.52 34.06 -11.51
N ILE A 171 -14.96 33.34 -12.47
CA ILE A 171 -13.59 32.82 -12.41
C ILE A 171 -12.59 33.97 -12.28
N ASP A 172 -12.72 35.02 -13.11
CA ASP A 172 -11.83 36.18 -13.06
C ASP A 172 -11.90 36.90 -11.71
N ARG A 173 -13.10 37.05 -11.13
CA ARG A 173 -13.26 37.61 -9.78
C ARG A 173 -12.55 36.78 -8.72
N LYS A 174 -12.66 35.45 -8.77
CA LYS A 174 -11.98 34.54 -7.82
C LYS A 174 -10.47 34.60 -7.98
N LEU A 175 -9.96 34.60 -9.22
CA LEU A 175 -8.54 34.76 -9.50
C LEU A 175 -8.01 36.08 -8.92
N VAL A 176 -8.63 37.22 -9.21
CA VAL A 176 -8.20 38.51 -8.65
C VAL A 176 -8.19 38.50 -7.11
N ALA A 177 -9.22 37.93 -6.48
CA ALA A 177 -9.30 37.84 -5.02
C ALA A 177 -8.19 36.95 -4.41
N MET A 178 -7.78 35.89 -5.10
CA MET A 178 -6.76 34.96 -4.63
C MET A 178 -5.33 35.41 -4.92
N GLN A 179 -5.13 36.33 -5.87
CA GLN A 179 -3.82 36.79 -6.31
C GLN A 179 -2.89 37.22 -5.15
N PRO A 180 -3.33 37.99 -4.14
CA PRO A 180 -2.49 38.37 -3.00
C PRO A 180 -2.07 37.17 -2.13
N THR A 181 -2.95 36.17 -1.97
CA THR A 181 -2.65 34.97 -1.17
C THR A 181 -1.64 34.07 -1.88
N VAL A 182 -1.73 33.95 -3.20
CA VAL A 182 -0.88 33.04 -4.00
C VAL A 182 0.50 33.65 -4.28
N PHE A 183 0.55 34.96 -4.56
CA PHE A 183 1.76 35.66 -5.04
C PHE A 183 2.24 36.79 -4.11
N GLY A 184 1.49 37.16 -3.08
CA GLY A 184 1.82 38.29 -2.20
C GLY A 184 2.73 37.96 -1.03
N ALA A 185 3.08 36.68 -0.81
CA ALA A 185 3.90 36.24 0.32
C ALA A 185 5.43 36.47 0.13
N GLU A 186 5.87 37.05 -0.99
CA GLU A 186 7.29 37.34 -1.28
C GLU A 186 7.73 38.80 -0.96
N ARG A 187 7.03 39.51 -0.07
CA ARG A 187 7.45 40.84 0.40
C ARG A 187 7.69 40.89 1.89
#